data_AF-A0A6I3MDB5-F1
#
_entry.id   AF-A0A6I3MDB5-F1
#
_cell.length_a   1.000
_cell.length_b   1.000
_cell.length_c   1.000
_cell.angle_alpha   90.00
_cell.angle_beta   90.00
_cell.angle_gamma   90.00
#
_symmetry.space_group_name_H-M   'P 1'
#
loop_
_entity.id
_entity.type
_entity.pdbx_description
1 polymer ?
#
loop_
_entity_poly.entity_id
_entity_poly.type
_entity_poly.pdbx_seq_one_letter_code
_entity_poly.pdbx_strand_id
1 'polypeptide(L)'
;MGSSGRRDGRLSPVAIVGWTGLAVMLVAGFLAALGGLNQSLYGAPAFVERYLDAIARDDIVSAAATPGVRFDEGDLAGAGLPADISTAMLRSNVVDAGPEDVRVLSDEAHDDGRHTVTVSYRLDTAIVQTAFDVNPIEPLYGVLHRWEFASSPLAVIEVTAAQSPLFTVGSLTLDARATKTGDELSAFTQTTQYLAIAPAVYEFGYQSTLLEAVPVQAIVEPGARAEVRVDALPTPAFVERVQAKVDEYLVDQCASQPVLQPAGCPFGVVIDDRIVGEPAWNIAESPAVTLVPGETTFEMPPTPGLAHISVEVQSLFDGTFSTLEQDESFTLALDATVRPDGSISIQLR
;
A
#
# COMPACT_ATOMS: atom_id res chain seq x y z
N MET A 1 10.85 -71.60 63.26
CA MET A 1 11.23 -70.40 64.04
C MET A 1 12.58 -69.91 63.55
N GLY A 2 12.67 -68.72 62.97
CA GLY A 2 13.90 -68.18 62.41
C GLY A 2 13.87 -66.66 62.31
N SER A 3 14.22 -66.00 63.42
CA SER A 3 14.85 -64.68 63.53
C SER A 3 14.59 -63.66 62.41
N SER A 4 13.60 -62.77 62.58
CA SER A 4 13.54 -61.51 61.83
C SER A 4 14.59 -60.53 62.37
N GLY A 5 15.78 -60.53 61.77
CA GLY A 5 16.80 -59.51 62.04
C GLY A 5 16.39 -58.18 61.42
N ARG A 6 15.77 -57.31 62.22
CA ARG A 6 15.51 -55.91 61.85
C ARG A 6 16.87 -55.19 61.83
N ARG A 7 17.48 -55.07 60.64
CA ARG A 7 18.65 -54.20 60.43
C ARG A 7 18.14 -52.77 60.52
N ASP A 8 18.24 -52.15 61.69
CA ASP A 8 18.15 -50.70 61.83
C ASP A 8 19.37 -50.09 61.13
N GLY A 9 19.20 -49.81 59.84
CA GLY A 9 20.16 -49.07 59.03
C GLY A 9 20.20 -47.63 59.52
N ARG A 10 20.98 -47.35 60.57
CA ARG A 10 21.35 -45.98 60.93
C ARG A 10 22.10 -45.38 59.74
N LEU A 11 21.45 -44.48 59.01
CA LEU A 11 22.06 -43.70 57.95
C LEU A 11 23.30 -42.99 58.54
N SER A 12 24.46 -43.19 57.92
CA SER A 12 25.70 -42.53 58.33
C SER A 12 25.52 -41.01 58.22
N PRO A 13 25.81 -40.22 59.28
CA PRO A 13 25.70 -38.76 59.22
C PRO A 13 26.60 -38.17 58.12
N VAL A 14 27.71 -38.83 57.79
CA VAL A 14 28.60 -38.43 56.67
C VAL A 14 27.92 -38.65 55.32
N ALA A 15 27.14 -39.72 55.16
CA ALA A 15 26.37 -39.95 53.94
C ALA A 15 25.25 -38.92 53.79
N ILE A 16 24.56 -38.57 54.89
CA ILE A 16 23.54 -37.52 54.89
C ILE A 16 24.17 -36.18 54.47
N VAL A 17 25.30 -35.79 55.07
CA VAL A 17 26.01 -34.55 54.71
C VAL A 17 26.52 -34.56 53.27
N GLY A 18 27.01 -35.70 52.78
CA GLY A 18 27.44 -35.85 51.38
C GLY A 18 26.29 -35.70 50.38
N TRP A 19 25.16 -36.35 50.64
CA TRP A 19 23.97 -36.26 49.78
C TRP A 19 23.28 -34.89 49.86
N THR A 20 23.23 -34.26 51.04
CA THR A 20 22.71 -32.89 51.15
C THR A 20 23.63 -31.89 50.46
N GLY A 21 24.94 -32.04 50.58
CA GLY A 21 25.91 -31.22 49.85
C GLY A 21 25.77 -31.35 48.34
N LEU A 22 25.62 -32.59 47.83
CA LEU A 22 25.35 -32.84 46.42
C LEU A 22 24.02 -32.24 45.98
N ALA A 23 22.95 -32.39 46.78
CA ALA A 23 21.65 -31.81 46.48
C ALA A 23 21.69 -30.28 46.41
N VAL A 24 22.38 -29.62 47.35
CA VAL A 24 22.57 -28.16 47.33
C VAL A 24 23.35 -27.72 46.09
N MET A 25 24.42 -28.44 45.72
CA MET A 25 25.19 -28.12 44.52
C MET A 25 24.36 -28.27 43.24
N LEU A 26 23.53 -29.31 43.15
CA LEU A 26 22.62 -29.51 42.02
C LEU A 26 21.57 -28.39 41.95
N VAL A 27 20.98 -28.01 43.08
CA VAL A 27 20.03 -26.89 43.15
C VAL A 27 20.70 -25.57 42.75
N ALA A 28 21.91 -25.29 43.24
CA ALA A 28 22.65 -24.08 42.86
C ALA A 28 22.97 -24.07 41.36
N GLY A 29 23.41 -25.20 40.79
CA GLY A 29 23.65 -25.33 39.36
C GLY A 29 22.37 -25.13 38.53
N PHE A 30 21.24 -25.67 39.00
CA PHE A 30 19.94 -25.47 38.35
C PHE A 30 19.50 -24.00 38.40
N LEU A 31 19.63 -23.33 39.54
CA LEU A 31 19.31 -21.89 39.67
C LEU A 31 20.22 -21.02 38.81
N ALA A 32 21.51 -21.34 38.74
CA ALA A 32 22.45 -20.65 37.85
C ALA A 32 22.08 -20.84 36.38
N ALA A 33 21.67 -22.05 35.98
CA ALA A 33 21.18 -22.33 34.64
C ALA A 33 19.88 -21.56 34.32
N LEU A 34 18.94 -21.50 35.25
CA LEU A 34 17.72 -20.68 35.12
C LEU A 34 18.05 -19.19 34.99
N GLY A 35 18.97 -18.68 35.81
CA GLY A 35 19.41 -17.29 35.73
C GLY A 35 20.04 -16.97 34.38
N GLY A 36 20.94 -17.83 33.90
CA GLY A 36 21.53 -17.69 32.56
C GLY A 36 20.48 -17.71 31.46
N LEU A 37 19.49 -18.60 31.54
CA LEU A 37 18.40 -18.71 30.58
C LEU A 37 17.49 -17.47 30.57
N ASN A 38 17.20 -16.91 31.75
CA ASN A 38 16.47 -15.65 31.91
C ASN A 38 17.23 -14.43 31.41
N GLN A 39 18.56 -14.47 31.45
CA GLN A 39 19.38 -13.39 30.90
C GLN A 39 19.51 -13.49 29.37
N SER A 40 19.60 -14.70 28.82
CA SER A 40 19.91 -14.88 27.40
C SER A 40 18.69 -15.08 26.48
N LEU A 41 17.68 -15.87 26.89
CA LEU A 41 16.55 -16.23 26.03
C LEU A 41 15.22 -15.64 26.49
N TYR A 42 15.06 -15.46 27.80
CA TYR A 42 13.84 -14.92 28.38
C TYR A 42 14.01 -13.49 28.91
N GLY A 43 15.11 -12.83 28.58
CA GLY A 43 15.38 -11.43 28.95
C GLY A 43 14.56 -10.45 28.11
N ALA A 44 14.40 -9.22 28.59
CA ALA A 44 13.76 -8.14 27.86
C ALA A 44 14.46 -7.85 26.50
N PRO A 45 15.81 -7.81 26.41
CA PRO A 45 16.49 -7.64 25.14
C PRO A 45 16.20 -8.76 24.13
N ALA A 46 16.25 -10.02 24.58
CA ALA A 46 15.97 -11.18 23.73
C ALA A 46 14.50 -11.25 23.26
N PHE A 47 13.58 -10.60 23.98
CA PHE A 47 12.20 -10.42 23.54
C PHE A 47 12.12 -9.41 22.38
N VAL A 48 12.75 -8.24 22.50
CA VAL A 48 12.78 -7.22 21.44
C VAL A 48 13.53 -7.72 20.20
N GLU A 49 14.67 -8.39 20.38
CA GLU A 49 15.41 -8.98 19.26
C GLU A 49 14.59 -9.99 18.48
N ARG A 50 13.80 -10.85 19.15
CA ARG A 50 12.91 -11.82 18.48
C ARG A 50 11.81 -11.14 17.67
N TYR A 51 11.29 -10.02 18.17
CA TYR A 51 10.32 -9.22 17.43
C TYR A 51 10.94 -8.65 16.14
N LEU A 52 12.12 -8.01 16.25
CA LEU A 52 12.81 -7.43 15.09
C LEU A 52 13.27 -8.50 14.10
N ASP A 53 13.75 -9.63 14.58
CA ASP A 53 14.15 -10.78 13.74
C ASP A 53 12.95 -11.39 13.00
N ALA A 54 11.76 -11.40 13.60
CA ALA A 54 10.54 -11.80 12.90
C ALA A 54 10.21 -10.85 11.73
N ILE A 55 10.37 -9.54 11.92
CA ILE A 55 10.20 -8.55 10.83
C ILE A 55 11.27 -8.73 9.77
N ALA A 56 12.53 -8.90 10.17
CA ALA A 56 13.66 -9.10 9.26
C ALA A 56 13.50 -10.34 8.36
N ARG A 57 12.83 -11.37 8.87
CA ARG A 57 12.49 -12.60 8.13
C ARG A 57 11.14 -12.53 7.41
N ASP A 58 10.50 -11.35 7.37
CA ASP A 58 9.17 -11.12 6.80
C ASP A 58 8.08 -12.05 7.40
N ASP A 59 8.29 -12.53 8.63
CA ASP A 59 7.32 -13.30 9.40
C ASP A 59 6.41 -12.35 10.20
N ILE A 60 5.64 -11.56 9.48
CA ILE A 60 4.77 -10.52 10.05
C ILE A 60 3.67 -11.11 10.93
N VAL A 61 3.25 -12.35 10.65
CA VAL A 61 2.27 -13.05 11.48
C VAL A 61 2.85 -13.34 12.87
N SER A 62 4.08 -13.84 12.95
CA SER A 62 4.76 -14.05 14.24
C SER A 62 5.08 -12.72 14.93
N ALA A 63 5.53 -11.71 14.19
CA ALA A 63 5.79 -10.38 14.75
C ALA A 63 4.52 -9.79 15.38
N ALA A 64 3.39 -9.84 14.66
CA ALA A 64 2.08 -9.38 15.14
C ALA A 64 1.51 -10.23 16.28
N ALA A 65 1.92 -11.49 16.44
CA ALA A 65 1.51 -12.33 17.57
C ALA A 65 2.32 -12.06 18.85
N THR A 66 3.34 -11.20 18.79
CA THR A 66 4.16 -10.84 19.95
C THR A 66 3.31 -10.10 20.99
N PRO A 67 3.40 -10.47 22.29
CA PRO A 67 2.66 -9.82 23.36
C PRO A 67 2.84 -8.30 23.38
N GLY A 68 1.74 -7.55 23.48
CA GLY A 68 1.73 -6.08 23.45
C GLY A 68 1.81 -5.44 22.06
N VAL A 69 1.88 -6.22 20.96
CA VAL A 69 1.90 -5.66 19.60
C VAL A 69 0.51 -5.35 19.07
N ARG A 70 -0.46 -6.25 19.25
CA ARG A 70 -1.81 -6.03 18.71
C ARG A 70 -2.54 -4.97 19.54
N PHE A 71 -3.23 -4.07 18.85
CA PHE A 71 -4.20 -3.20 19.49
C PHE A 71 -5.46 -3.99 19.88
N ASP A 72 -5.94 -3.79 21.10
CA ASP A 72 -7.31 -4.11 21.48
C ASP A 72 -8.26 -2.91 21.25
N GLU A 73 -9.56 -3.09 21.51
CA GLU A 73 -10.56 -2.03 21.34
C GLU A 73 -10.26 -0.78 22.20
N GLY A 74 -9.70 -0.98 23.39
CA GLY A 74 -9.33 0.09 24.31
C GLY A 74 -8.11 0.86 23.81
N ASP A 75 -7.12 0.16 23.28
CA ASP A 75 -5.92 0.78 22.72
C ASP A 75 -6.25 1.61 21.47
N LEU A 76 -7.11 1.10 20.57
CA LEU A 76 -7.55 1.83 19.38
C LEU A 76 -8.27 3.13 19.79
N ALA A 77 -9.18 3.06 20.75
CA ALA A 77 -9.88 4.23 21.26
C ALA A 77 -8.93 5.23 21.94
N GLY A 78 -7.97 4.74 22.73
CA GLY A 78 -6.95 5.57 23.38
C GLY A 78 -6.01 6.27 22.38
N ALA A 79 -5.73 5.62 21.25
CA ALA A 79 -4.98 6.19 20.15
C ALA A 79 -5.83 7.05 19.19
N GLY A 80 -7.15 7.15 19.39
CA GLY A 80 -8.04 7.88 18.49
C GLY A 80 -8.10 7.28 17.09
N LEU A 81 -7.95 5.95 16.98
CA LEU A 81 -8.03 5.20 15.74
C LEU A 81 -9.44 4.62 15.54
N PRO A 82 -9.90 4.48 14.28
CA PRO A 82 -11.18 3.82 13.99
C PRO A 82 -11.17 2.36 14.47
N ALA A 83 -12.31 1.90 14.99
CA ALA A 83 -12.46 0.50 15.43
C ALA A 83 -12.35 -0.50 14.27
N ASP A 84 -12.63 -0.04 13.05
CA ASP A 84 -12.58 -0.80 11.79
C ASP A 84 -11.31 -0.54 10.97
N ILE A 85 -10.26 0.00 11.60
CA ILE A 85 -8.97 0.23 10.93
C ILE A 85 -8.46 -1.04 10.23
N SER A 86 -7.94 -0.88 9.02
CA SER A 86 -7.55 -2.02 8.19
C SER A 86 -6.29 -2.70 8.72
N THR A 87 -6.36 -4.02 8.90
CA THR A 87 -5.21 -4.89 9.25
C THR A 87 -4.63 -5.61 8.03
N ALA A 88 -5.01 -5.20 6.82
CA ALA A 88 -4.63 -5.89 5.59
C ALA A 88 -3.11 -5.95 5.36
N MET A 89 -2.37 -4.98 5.90
CA MET A 89 -0.91 -4.90 5.84
C MET A 89 -0.19 -5.69 6.94
N LEU A 90 -0.89 -6.35 7.88
CA LEU A 90 -0.26 -7.20 8.91
C LEU A 90 -0.05 -8.63 8.40
N ARG A 91 0.64 -8.77 7.26
CA ARG A 91 0.88 -10.04 6.55
C ARG A 91 2.26 -10.03 5.92
N SER A 92 2.83 -11.19 5.63
CA SER A 92 4.10 -11.31 4.92
C SER A 92 4.03 -10.78 3.49
N ASN A 93 5.20 -10.43 2.94
CA ASN A 93 5.49 -9.90 1.61
C ASN A 93 5.01 -8.47 1.37
N VAL A 94 4.78 -7.71 2.45
CA VAL A 94 4.41 -6.28 2.40
C VAL A 94 5.59 -5.37 2.74
N VAL A 95 6.57 -5.89 3.48
CA VAL A 95 7.78 -5.17 3.87
C VAL A 95 8.79 -5.28 2.74
N ASP A 96 9.31 -4.15 2.29
CA ASP A 96 10.38 -4.08 1.29
C ASP A 96 11.74 -4.38 1.95
N ALA A 97 12.00 -3.73 3.09
CA ALA A 97 13.19 -3.99 3.91
C ALA A 97 12.85 -3.98 5.40
N GLY A 98 13.27 -5.04 6.10
CA GLY A 98 13.18 -5.16 7.56
C GLY A 98 14.43 -4.63 8.27
N PRO A 99 14.45 -4.65 9.62
CA PRO A 99 15.62 -4.24 10.40
C PRO A 99 16.75 -5.27 10.27
N GLU A 100 17.91 -4.83 9.82
CA GLU A 100 19.14 -5.63 9.71
C GLU A 100 20.16 -5.24 10.79
N ASP A 101 21.17 -6.08 11.01
CA ASP A 101 22.30 -5.78 11.91
C ASP A 101 21.87 -5.33 13.33
N VAL A 102 20.82 -5.93 13.87
CA VAL A 102 20.25 -5.58 15.19
C VAL A 102 21.29 -5.76 16.29
N ARG A 103 21.48 -4.72 17.12
CA ARG A 103 22.33 -4.74 18.31
C ARG A 103 21.65 -4.05 19.47
N VAL A 104 21.64 -4.70 20.62
CA VAL A 104 21.21 -4.09 21.88
C VAL A 104 22.31 -3.15 22.38
N LEU A 105 21.93 -1.90 22.62
CA LEU A 105 22.81 -0.86 23.16
C LEU A 105 22.69 -0.75 24.69
N SER A 106 21.46 -0.81 25.21
CA SER A 106 21.18 -0.76 26.65
C SER A 106 19.92 -1.52 27.03
N ASP A 107 19.88 -1.95 28.28
CA ASP A 107 18.73 -2.54 28.97
C ASP A 107 18.63 -1.86 30.35
N GLU A 108 17.69 -0.93 30.47
CA GLU A 108 17.48 -0.13 31.68
C GLU A 108 16.26 -0.65 32.44
N ALA A 109 16.49 -1.21 33.63
CA ALA A 109 15.43 -1.66 34.53
C ALA A 109 14.90 -0.48 35.38
N HIS A 110 13.58 -0.39 35.48
CA HIS A 110 12.87 0.62 36.27
C HIS A 110 12.36 0.04 37.60
N ASP A 111 12.05 0.93 38.55
CA ASP A 111 11.57 0.56 39.88
C ASP A 111 10.23 -0.20 39.87
N ASP A 112 9.41 0.00 38.83
CA ASP A 112 8.12 -0.69 38.62
C ASP A 112 8.26 -2.07 37.95
N GLY A 113 9.49 -2.50 37.66
CA GLY A 113 9.81 -3.75 36.98
C GLY A 113 9.76 -3.67 35.46
N ARG A 114 9.42 -2.52 34.87
CA ARG A 114 9.52 -2.27 33.43
C ARG A 114 10.98 -2.22 33.00
N HIS A 115 11.24 -2.56 31.75
CA HIS A 115 12.53 -2.38 31.12
C HIS A 115 12.42 -1.48 29.88
N THR A 116 13.37 -0.57 29.72
CA THR A 116 13.57 0.16 28.46
C THR A 116 14.78 -0.45 27.75
N VAL A 117 14.51 -1.11 26.62
CA VAL A 117 15.54 -1.74 25.80
C VAL A 117 15.84 -0.83 24.61
N THR A 118 17.07 -0.33 24.54
CA THR A 118 17.51 0.47 23.39
C THR A 118 18.29 -0.41 22.43
N VAL A 119 17.87 -0.41 21.17
CA VAL A 119 18.49 -1.17 20.09
C VAL A 119 18.91 -0.26 18.96
N SER A 120 19.99 -0.61 18.26
CA SER A 120 20.34 -0.07 16.96
C SER A 120 20.16 -1.12 15.89
N TYR A 121 19.65 -0.73 14.73
CA TYR A 121 19.52 -1.59 13.56
C TYR A 121 19.65 -0.74 12.29
N ARG A 122 19.86 -1.40 11.15
CA ARG A 122 19.89 -0.78 9.83
C ARG A 122 18.56 -1.02 9.12
N LEU A 123 17.90 0.05 8.68
CA LEU A 123 16.76 0.00 7.76
C LEU A 123 17.25 0.51 6.41
N ASP A 124 17.31 -0.38 5.42
CA ASP A 124 17.92 -0.07 4.12
C ASP A 124 19.33 0.53 4.29
N THR A 125 19.49 1.83 4.05
CA THR A 125 20.75 2.58 4.13
C THR A 125 20.91 3.36 5.43
N ALA A 126 19.86 3.49 6.24
CA ALA A 126 19.86 4.27 7.48
C ALA A 126 20.13 3.40 8.70
N ILE A 127 21.02 3.85 9.60
CA ILE A 127 21.19 3.26 10.94
C ILE A 127 20.29 4.03 11.89
N VAL A 128 19.34 3.32 12.50
CA VAL A 128 18.33 3.88 13.40
C VAL A 128 18.52 3.28 14.79
N GLN A 129 18.25 4.09 15.81
CA GLN A 129 18.23 3.68 17.20
C GLN A 129 16.83 3.89 17.77
N THR A 130 16.27 2.85 18.38
CA THR A 130 14.92 2.89 18.93
C THR A 130 14.91 2.30 20.34
N ALA A 131 14.12 2.91 21.22
CA ALA A 131 13.88 2.42 22.56
C ALA A 131 12.50 1.75 22.62
N PHE A 132 12.45 0.54 23.16
CA PHE A 132 11.22 -0.21 23.40
C PHE A 132 11.00 -0.38 24.90
N ASP A 133 9.83 0.05 25.36
CA ASP A 133 9.40 -0.19 26.73
C ASP A 133 8.66 -1.53 26.81
N VAL A 134 9.08 -2.39 27.74
CA VAL A 134 8.49 -3.70 27.95
C VAL A 134 8.12 -3.93 29.41
N ASN A 135 6.94 -4.51 29.63
CA ASN A 135 6.42 -4.86 30.95
C ASN A 135 6.62 -6.36 31.22
N PRO A 136 6.98 -6.75 32.45
CA PRO A 136 7.01 -8.14 32.85
C PRO A 136 5.59 -8.68 32.98
N ILE A 137 5.34 -9.87 32.43
CA ILE A 137 4.07 -10.59 32.56
C ILE A 137 4.28 -11.91 33.30
N GLU A 138 3.19 -12.65 33.54
CA GLU A 138 3.23 -13.86 34.34
C GLU A 138 4.29 -14.87 33.83
N PRO A 139 5.28 -15.23 34.67
CA PRO A 139 6.39 -16.09 34.29
C PRO A 139 5.95 -17.48 33.84
N LEU A 140 6.60 -18.01 32.82
CA LEU A 140 6.35 -19.38 32.38
C LEU A 140 6.91 -20.36 33.43
N TYR A 141 6.06 -21.31 33.84
CA TYR A 141 6.36 -22.26 34.92
C TYR A 141 6.78 -21.60 36.26
N GLY A 142 6.42 -20.33 36.47
CA GLY A 142 6.75 -19.57 37.68
C GLY A 142 8.20 -19.13 37.82
N VAL A 143 9.08 -19.42 36.85
CA VAL A 143 10.52 -19.11 36.94
C VAL A 143 11.11 -18.48 35.68
N LEU A 144 10.52 -18.72 34.50
CA LEU A 144 11.04 -18.17 33.25
C LEU A 144 10.37 -16.83 32.95
N HIS A 145 11.17 -15.78 32.81
CA HIS A 145 10.66 -14.44 32.57
C HIS A 145 9.84 -14.37 31.27
N ARG A 146 8.84 -13.49 31.25
CA ARG A 146 8.04 -13.19 30.07
C ARG A 146 7.78 -11.70 30.02
N TRP A 147 7.66 -11.19 28.81
CA TRP A 147 7.55 -9.78 28.53
C TRP A 147 6.42 -9.51 27.53
N GLU A 148 5.89 -8.30 27.60
CA GLU A 148 5.03 -7.70 26.58
C GLU A 148 5.47 -6.26 26.34
N PHE A 149 5.19 -5.72 25.15
CA PHE A 149 5.40 -4.30 24.92
C PHE A 149 4.44 -3.46 25.79
N ALA A 150 4.99 -2.45 26.47
CA ALA A 150 4.21 -1.50 27.27
C ALA A 150 3.39 -0.54 26.38
N SER A 151 3.83 -0.35 25.14
CA SER A 151 3.11 0.40 24.10
C SER A 151 3.31 -0.32 22.78
N SER A 152 2.23 -0.48 22.01
CA SER A 152 2.30 -1.19 20.73
C SER A 152 3.32 -0.51 19.80
N PRO A 153 4.25 -1.29 19.21
CA PRO A 153 5.16 -0.78 18.19
C PRO A 153 4.48 -0.65 16.82
N LEU A 154 3.21 -1.03 16.65
CA LEU A 154 2.52 -0.87 15.37
C LEU A 154 2.45 0.60 14.97
N ALA A 155 2.64 0.84 13.68
CA ALA A 155 2.47 2.14 13.07
C ALA A 155 1.13 2.22 12.34
N VAL A 156 0.70 3.44 12.04
CA VAL A 156 -0.45 3.73 11.19
C VAL A 156 0.06 4.37 9.92
N ILE A 157 -0.29 3.79 8.78
CA ILE A 157 0.01 4.37 7.47
C ILE A 157 -1.30 4.80 6.84
N GLU A 158 -1.44 6.10 6.60
CA GLU A 158 -2.53 6.66 5.81
C GLU A 158 -2.14 6.64 4.34
N VAL A 159 -2.82 5.79 3.56
CA VAL A 159 -2.56 5.64 2.13
C VAL A 159 -3.62 6.39 1.35
N THR A 160 -3.17 7.34 0.54
CA THR A 160 -3.98 8.05 -0.45
C THR A 160 -3.73 7.45 -1.83
N ALA A 161 -4.65 6.63 -2.32
CA ALA A 161 -4.65 6.09 -3.66
C ALA A 161 -5.43 7.05 -4.59
N ALA A 162 -4.72 7.76 -5.46
CA ALA A 162 -5.30 8.77 -6.34
C ALA A 162 -5.45 8.22 -7.77
N GLN A 163 -6.57 8.59 -8.41
CA GLN A 163 -6.98 8.18 -9.76
C GLN A 163 -7.24 6.67 -9.98
N SER A 164 -6.79 5.83 -9.05
CA SER A 164 -7.10 4.42 -8.94
C SER A 164 -7.41 4.10 -7.47
N PRO A 165 -8.49 3.35 -7.18
CA PRO A 165 -8.74 2.88 -5.82
C PRO A 165 -7.79 1.75 -5.40
N LEU A 166 -7.07 1.17 -6.35
CA LEU A 166 -6.13 0.07 -6.12
C LEU A 166 -4.71 0.61 -5.99
N PHE A 167 -3.96 0.03 -5.07
CA PHE A 167 -2.51 0.24 -4.92
C PHE A 167 -1.83 -1.09 -4.56
N THR A 168 -0.52 -1.14 -4.74
CA THR A 168 0.33 -2.25 -4.34
C THR A 168 1.19 -1.85 -3.17
N VAL A 169 1.45 -2.79 -2.26
CA VAL A 169 2.48 -2.68 -1.22
C VAL A 169 3.22 -4.00 -1.10
N GLY A 170 4.53 -3.98 -1.34
CA GLY A 170 5.30 -5.20 -1.59
C GLY A 170 4.64 -6.02 -2.71
N SER A 171 4.32 -7.29 -2.44
CA SER A 171 3.65 -8.18 -3.40
C SER A 171 2.11 -8.14 -3.34
N LEU A 172 1.53 -7.33 -2.45
CA LEU A 172 0.09 -7.33 -2.20
C LEU A 172 -0.59 -6.21 -2.97
N THR A 173 -1.71 -6.50 -3.63
CA THR A 173 -2.62 -5.49 -4.18
C THR A 173 -3.79 -5.29 -3.23
N LEU A 174 -4.03 -4.05 -2.83
CA LEU A 174 -5.08 -3.64 -1.91
C LEU A 174 -6.04 -2.65 -2.58
N ASP A 175 -7.30 -2.67 -2.15
CA ASP A 175 -8.31 -1.68 -2.52
C ASP A 175 -8.52 -0.73 -1.34
N ALA A 176 -8.26 0.56 -1.56
CA ALA A 176 -8.45 1.62 -0.56
C ALA A 176 -9.92 1.83 -0.19
N ARG A 177 -10.87 1.21 -0.89
CA ARG A 177 -12.31 1.29 -0.59
C ARG A 177 -12.84 0.15 0.25
N ALA A 178 -12.00 -0.81 0.65
CA ALA A 178 -12.45 -2.06 1.28
C ALA A 178 -13.33 -1.86 2.53
N THR A 179 -13.16 -0.76 3.27
CA THR A 179 -13.95 -0.40 4.46
C THR A 179 -15.04 0.64 4.19
N LYS A 180 -15.15 1.15 2.96
CA LYS A 180 -16.05 2.25 2.57
C LYS A 180 -17.35 1.72 2.00
N THR A 181 -18.41 2.53 2.07
CA THR A 181 -19.74 2.16 1.54
C THR A 181 -20.46 3.35 0.90
N GLY A 182 -21.47 3.07 0.08
CA GLY A 182 -22.29 4.11 -0.55
C GLY A 182 -21.49 5.02 -1.48
N ASP A 183 -21.74 6.32 -1.39
CA ASP A 183 -21.19 7.33 -2.31
C ASP A 183 -19.66 7.47 -2.22
N GLU A 184 -19.06 7.07 -1.09
CA GLU A 184 -17.60 7.11 -0.89
C GLU A 184 -16.84 6.22 -1.89
N LEU A 185 -17.48 5.17 -2.40
CA LEU A 185 -16.89 4.25 -3.38
C LEU A 185 -16.62 4.89 -4.74
N SER A 186 -17.29 6.02 -5.02
CA SER A 186 -17.22 6.74 -6.30
C SER A 186 -16.12 7.79 -6.35
N ALA A 187 -15.50 8.12 -5.22
CA ALA A 187 -14.44 9.14 -5.19
C ALA A 187 -13.22 8.67 -6.00
N PHE A 188 -12.70 9.58 -6.82
CA PHE A 188 -11.55 9.31 -7.70
C PHE A 188 -10.22 9.23 -6.94
N THR A 189 -10.18 9.86 -5.76
CA THR A 189 -9.10 9.71 -4.78
C THR A 189 -9.66 9.02 -3.54
N GLN A 190 -8.95 8.01 -3.05
CA GLN A 190 -9.36 7.17 -1.94
C GLN A 190 -8.28 7.19 -0.85
N THR A 191 -8.65 7.65 0.33
CA THR A 191 -7.75 7.66 1.50
C THR A 191 -8.23 6.67 2.55
N THR A 192 -7.33 5.81 3.03
CA THR A 192 -7.61 4.78 4.05
C THR A 192 -6.40 4.54 4.95
N GLN A 193 -6.67 4.29 6.23
CA GLN A 193 -5.65 4.02 7.25
C GLN A 193 -5.43 2.51 7.42
N TYR A 194 -4.17 2.12 7.52
CA TYR A 194 -3.74 0.73 7.69
C TYR A 194 -2.82 0.61 8.89
N LEU A 195 -2.99 -0.47 9.66
CA LEU A 195 -2.03 -0.90 10.65
C LEU A 195 -0.85 -1.60 9.97
N ALA A 196 0.35 -1.17 10.33
CA ALA A 196 1.60 -1.66 9.76
C ALA A 196 2.56 -2.11 10.86
N ILE A 197 3.36 -3.13 10.56
CA ILE A 197 4.45 -3.56 11.45
C ILE A 197 5.56 -2.50 11.41
N ALA A 198 6.25 -2.28 12.52
CA ALA A 198 7.37 -1.35 12.53
C ALA A 198 8.42 -1.80 13.55
N PRO A 199 9.71 -1.57 13.31
CA PRO A 199 10.28 -0.79 12.21
C PRO A 199 10.34 -1.55 10.89
N ALA A 200 10.02 -0.90 9.77
CA ALA A 200 10.11 -1.49 8.43
C ALA A 200 10.12 -0.40 7.34
N VAL A 201 10.64 -0.75 6.17
CA VAL A 201 10.48 0.03 4.92
C VAL A 201 9.37 -0.62 4.10
N TYR A 202 8.46 0.21 3.59
CA TYR A 202 7.38 -0.18 2.71
C TYR A 202 7.54 0.49 1.36
N GLU A 203 7.35 -0.25 0.28
CA GLU A 203 7.25 0.31 -1.06
C GLU A 203 5.81 0.22 -1.55
N PHE A 204 5.23 1.37 -1.90
CA PHE A 204 3.89 1.50 -2.44
C PHE A 204 3.97 1.81 -3.93
N GLY A 205 3.03 1.29 -4.71
CA GLY A 205 2.96 1.56 -6.14
C GLY A 205 1.61 1.19 -6.71
N TYR A 206 1.53 1.12 -8.04
CA TYR A 206 0.40 0.52 -8.74
C TYR A 206 0.78 0.29 -10.19
N GLN A 207 0.39 -0.85 -10.75
CA GLN A 207 0.62 -1.12 -12.16
C GLN A 207 -0.54 -1.92 -12.77
N SER A 208 -0.97 -1.47 -13.94
CA SER A 208 -1.96 -2.13 -14.79
C SER A 208 -1.64 -1.81 -16.25
N THR A 209 -2.42 -2.34 -17.18
CA THR A 209 -2.26 -2.00 -18.61
C THR A 209 -2.51 -0.51 -18.88
N LEU A 210 -3.44 0.13 -18.15
CA LEU A 210 -3.90 1.48 -18.44
C LEU A 210 -3.33 2.55 -17.51
N LEU A 211 -2.94 2.14 -16.30
CA LEU A 211 -2.49 3.04 -15.25
C LEU A 211 -1.24 2.51 -14.58
N GLU A 212 -0.33 3.42 -14.25
CA GLU A 212 0.93 3.14 -13.57
C GLU A 212 1.24 4.26 -12.58
N ALA A 213 1.71 3.91 -11.38
CA ALA A 213 2.16 4.86 -10.37
C ALA A 213 3.67 4.71 -10.16
N VAL A 214 4.35 5.84 -9.94
CA VAL A 214 5.76 5.83 -9.54
C VAL A 214 5.85 5.22 -8.14
N PRO A 215 6.74 4.24 -7.89
CA PRO A 215 6.91 3.67 -6.57
C PRO A 215 7.30 4.71 -5.53
N VAL A 216 6.69 4.64 -4.34
CA VAL A 216 6.93 5.52 -3.20
C VAL A 216 7.34 4.67 -2.00
N GLN A 217 8.53 4.95 -1.47
CA GLN A 217 9.02 4.28 -0.27
C GLN A 217 8.66 5.07 1.00
N ALA A 218 8.28 4.35 2.05
CA ALA A 218 8.02 4.88 3.37
C ALA A 218 8.82 4.11 4.42
N ILE A 219 9.70 4.82 5.13
CA ILE A 219 10.41 4.29 6.29
C ILE A 219 9.52 4.53 7.51
N VAL A 220 9.14 3.45 8.19
CA VAL A 220 8.14 3.49 9.25
C VAL A 220 8.78 3.09 10.58
N GLU A 221 8.76 4.02 11.53
CA GLU A 221 9.26 3.82 12.89
C GLU A 221 8.15 3.30 13.83
N PRO A 222 8.50 2.63 14.94
CA PRO A 222 7.50 2.13 15.91
C PRO A 222 6.59 3.23 16.46
N GLY A 223 5.28 2.99 16.42
CA GLY A 223 4.27 3.96 16.89
C GLY A 223 4.08 5.19 16.00
N ALA A 224 4.74 5.27 14.84
CA ALA A 224 4.64 6.40 13.95
C ALA A 224 3.28 6.47 13.23
N ARG A 225 2.94 7.68 12.77
CA ARG A 225 1.87 7.93 11.80
C ARG A 225 2.52 8.44 10.52
N ALA A 226 2.47 7.65 9.46
CA ALA A 226 3.02 7.99 8.17
C ALA A 226 1.90 8.26 7.16
N GLU A 227 2.15 9.17 6.22
CA GLU A 227 1.24 9.47 5.12
C GLU A 227 1.95 9.09 3.82
N VAL A 228 1.26 8.36 2.95
CA VAL A 228 1.76 7.95 1.64
C VAL A 228 0.73 8.25 0.58
N ARG A 229 1.17 8.76 -0.56
CA ARG A 229 0.33 9.03 -1.72
C ARG A 229 0.82 8.24 -2.92
N VAL A 230 -0.12 7.53 -3.56
CA VAL A 230 0.10 6.74 -4.77
C VAL A 230 -0.72 7.36 -5.88
N ASP A 231 -0.07 8.12 -6.77
CA ASP A 231 -0.72 8.79 -7.90
C ASP A 231 -0.64 7.92 -9.15
N ALA A 232 -1.79 7.40 -9.60
CA ALA A 232 -1.87 6.58 -10.81
C ALA A 232 -1.97 7.46 -12.07
N LEU A 233 -0.99 7.32 -12.97
CA LEU A 233 -0.89 8.09 -14.21
C LEU A 233 -1.28 7.24 -15.42
N PRO A 234 -1.82 7.86 -16.50
CA PRO A 234 -2.12 7.17 -17.75
C PRO A 234 -0.86 6.57 -18.39
N THR A 235 -0.94 5.30 -18.77
CA THR A 235 0.11 4.66 -19.57
C THR A 235 -0.03 5.05 -21.06
N PRO A 236 1.02 4.83 -21.87
CA PRO A 236 0.93 4.98 -23.32
C PRO A 236 -0.19 4.13 -23.94
N ALA A 237 -0.43 2.92 -23.41
CA ALA A 237 -1.49 2.04 -23.90
C ALA A 237 -2.89 2.61 -23.62
N PHE A 238 -3.08 3.34 -22.53
CA PHE A 238 -4.33 4.04 -22.27
C PHE A 238 -4.55 5.18 -23.27
N VAL A 239 -3.53 6.01 -23.48
CA VAL A 239 -3.58 7.10 -24.46
C VAL A 239 -3.88 6.57 -25.86
N GLU A 240 -3.19 5.50 -26.30
CA GLU A 240 -3.41 4.86 -27.60
C GLU A 240 -4.85 4.34 -27.76
N ARG A 241 -5.42 3.74 -26.70
CA ARG A 241 -6.77 3.20 -26.75
C ARG A 241 -7.84 4.29 -26.80
N VAL A 242 -7.59 5.43 -26.16
CA VAL A 242 -8.44 6.62 -26.29
C VAL A 242 -8.29 7.24 -27.67
N GLN A 243 -7.05 7.35 -28.19
CA GLN A 243 -6.78 7.84 -29.55
C GLN A 243 -7.55 7.03 -30.60
N ALA A 244 -7.46 5.70 -30.57
CA ALA A 244 -8.18 4.84 -31.49
C ALA A 244 -9.70 5.05 -31.45
N LYS A 245 -10.26 5.33 -30.27
CA LYS A 245 -11.70 5.62 -30.10
C LYS A 245 -12.10 7.01 -30.61
N VAL A 246 -11.22 7.99 -30.44
CA VAL A 246 -11.40 9.34 -31.00
C VAL A 246 -11.36 9.28 -32.53
N ASP A 247 -10.37 8.57 -33.10
CA ASP A 247 -10.24 8.42 -34.54
C ASP A 247 -11.44 7.66 -35.14
N GLU A 248 -11.86 6.56 -34.53
CA GLU A 248 -13.08 5.82 -34.91
C GLU A 248 -14.31 6.72 -34.90
N TYR A 249 -14.50 7.53 -33.86
CA TYR A 249 -15.62 8.48 -33.79
C TYR A 249 -15.56 9.55 -34.89
N LEU A 250 -14.40 10.18 -35.09
CA LEU A 250 -14.24 11.25 -36.09
C LEU A 250 -14.41 10.72 -37.53
N VAL A 251 -13.91 9.52 -37.82
CA VAL A 251 -14.01 8.92 -39.16
C VAL A 251 -15.40 8.31 -39.38
N ASP A 252 -15.84 7.43 -38.49
CA ASP A 252 -17.01 6.59 -38.74
C ASP A 252 -18.34 7.30 -38.42
N GLN A 253 -18.33 8.23 -37.46
CA GLN A 253 -19.56 8.94 -37.05
C GLN A 253 -19.62 10.36 -37.61
N CYS A 254 -18.50 11.02 -37.86
CA CYS A 254 -18.48 12.40 -38.35
C CYS A 254 -18.18 12.52 -39.84
N ALA A 255 -17.02 12.04 -40.28
CA ALA A 255 -16.59 12.18 -41.67
C ALA A 255 -17.45 11.35 -42.66
N SER A 256 -18.15 10.32 -42.16
CA SER A 256 -19.07 9.51 -42.96
C SER A 256 -20.40 10.20 -43.30
N GLN A 257 -20.75 11.31 -42.64
CA GLN A 257 -22.01 12.02 -42.87
C GLN A 257 -21.90 12.95 -44.10
N PRO A 258 -22.70 12.74 -45.16
CA PRO A 258 -22.62 13.54 -46.39
C PRO A 258 -23.39 14.87 -46.25
N VAL A 259 -23.02 15.69 -45.26
CA VAL A 259 -23.66 16.98 -44.95
C VAL A 259 -22.61 18.02 -44.57
N LEU A 260 -22.90 19.32 -44.79
CA LEU A 260 -21.95 20.39 -44.47
C LEU A 260 -21.73 20.59 -42.96
N GLN A 261 -22.68 20.16 -42.13
CA GLN A 261 -22.62 20.25 -40.67
C GLN A 261 -23.03 18.91 -40.07
N PRO A 262 -22.09 17.95 -39.96
CA PRO A 262 -22.36 16.64 -39.37
C PRO A 262 -22.93 16.77 -37.96
N ALA A 263 -24.00 16.01 -37.69
CA ALA A 263 -24.69 16.09 -36.41
C ALA A 263 -23.83 15.46 -35.30
N GLY A 264 -23.65 16.21 -34.22
CA GLY A 264 -22.89 15.75 -33.06
C GLY A 264 -21.38 15.67 -33.31
N CYS A 265 -20.83 16.52 -34.19
CA CYS A 265 -19.42 16.55 -34.57
C CYS A 265 -18.80 17.93 -34.32
N PRO A 266 -17.48 18.00 -34.08
CA PRO A 266 -16.82 19.24 -33.68
C PRO A 266 -16.49 20.19 -34.84
N PHE A 267 -16.79 19.81 -36.09
CA PHE A 267 -16.51 20.58 -37.30
C PHE A 267 -17.74 20.69 -38.20
N GLY A 268 -17.72 21.71 -39.06
CA GLY A 268 -18.71 21.96 -40.10
C GLY A 268 -18.38 23.23 -40.85
N VAL A 269 -18.97 23.39 -42.03
CA VAL A 269 -18.71 24.55 -42.90
C VAL A 269 -20.01 25.23 -43.30
N VAL A 270 -19.91 26.54 -43.58
CA VAL A 270 -20.98 27.32 -44.20
C VAL A 270 -20.47 27.80 -45.55
N ILE A 271 -21.16 27.42 -46.62
CA ILE A 271 -20.83 27.77 -48.00
C ILE A 271 -21.98 28.62 -48.54
N ASP A 272 -21.65 29.80 -49.08
CA ASP A 272 -22.63 30.73 -49.64
C ASP A 272 -23.13 30.27 -51.02
N ASP A 273 -22.30 29.58 -51.79
CA ASP A 273 -22.62 29.07 -53.12
C ASP A 273 -23.58 27.88 -53.09
N ARG A 274 -24.22 27.61 -54.24
CA ARG A 274 -25.18 26.51 -54.34
C ARG A 274 -24.45 25.17 -54.33
N ILE A 275 -24.79 24.30 -53.37
CA ILE A 275 -24.32 22.92 -53.34
C ILE A 275 -24.96 22.11 -54.47
N VAL A 276 -24.13 21.41 -55.24
CA VAL A 276 -24.54 20.60 -56.39
C VAL A 276 -24.31 19.10 -56.14
N GLY A 277 -23.22 18.77 -55.44
CA GLY A 277 -22.85 17.40 -55.09
C GLY A 277 -23.02 17.07 -53.60
N GLU A 278 -22.73 15.83 -53.22
CA GLU A 278 -22.67 15.42 -51.82
C GLU A 278 -21.33 15.84 -51.20
N PRO A 279 -21.33 16.51 -50.04
CA PRO A 279 -20.10 16.80 -49.30
C PRO A 279 -19.38 15.51 -48.88
N ALA A 280 -18.07 15.47 -49.11
CA ALA A 280 -17.21 14.41 -48.62
C ALA A 280 -16.25 14.98 -47.57
N TRP A 281 -16.28 14.40 -46.37
CA TRP A 281 -15.37 14.76 -45.29
C TRP A 281 -14.26 13.72 -45.14
N ASN A 282 -13.08 14.18 -44.76
CA ASN A 282 -11.98 13.36 -44.27
C ASN A 282 -11.30 14.05 -43.08
N ILE A 283 -10.67 13.30 -42.21
CA ILE A 283 -9.84 13.86 -41.14
C ILE A 283 -8.41 13.99 -41.66
N ALA A 284 -7.97 15.23 -41.92
CA ALA A 284 -6.62 15.51 -42.39
C ALA A 284 -5.60 15.36 -41.26
N GLU A 285 -5.93 15.88 -40.08
CA GLU A 285 -5.12 15.75 -38.87
C GLU A 285 -6.00 15.43 -37.67
N SER A 286 -5.81 14.26 -37.07
CA SER A 286 -6.48 13.90 -35.82
C SER A 286 -5.89 14.68 -34.63
N PRO A 287 -6.71 15.12 -33.66
CA PRO A 287 -6.20 15.70 -32.43
C PRO A 287 -5.39 14.64 -31.66
N ALA A 288 -4.15 14.99 -31.30
CA ALA A 288 -3.27 14.12 -30.53
C ALA A 288 -3.76 14.01 -29.08
N VAL A 289 -4.18 12.82 -28.66
CA VAL A 289 -4.70 12.61 -27.31
C VAL A 289 -3.59 12.75 -26.27
N THR A 290 -3.84 13.60 -25.27
CA THR A 290 -3.05 13.68 -24.04
C THR A 290 -3.99 13.59 -22.86
N LEU A 291 -3.70 12.71 -21.89
CA LEU A 291 -4.53 12.53 -20.70
C LEU A 291 -3.80 13.07 -19.48
N VAL A 292 -4.44 14.00 -18.78
CA VAL A 292 -3.96 14.52 -17.49
C VAL A 292 -4.94 14.14 -16.38
N PRO A 293 -4.48 13.83 -15.16
CA PRO A 293 -5.37 13.56 -14.05
C PRO A 293 -6.12 14.84 -13.66
N GLY A 294 -7.45 14.81 -13.73
CA GLY A 294 -8.35 15.82 -13.16
C GLY A 294 -8.85 15.42 -11.77
N GLU A 295 -9.90 16.11 -11.30
CA GLU A 295 -10.48 15.88 -9.97
C GLU A 295 -11.31 14.58 -9.90
N THR A 296 -11.97 14.21 -11.00
CA THR A 296 -12.88 13.05 -11.06
C THR A 296 -12.64 12.12 -12.25
N THR A 297 -11.93 12.59 -13.27
CA THR A 297 -11.67 11.89 -14.53
C THR A 297 -10.26 12.19 -15.01
N PHE A 298 -9.78 11.44 -16.01
CA PHE A 298 -8.64 11.87 -16.82
C PHE A 298 -9.15 12.79 -17.92
N GLU A 299 -8.53 13.95 -18.06
CA GLU A 299 -9.00 14.98 -18.98
C GLU A 299 -8.05 15.10 -20.16
N MET A 300 -8.61 15.31 -21.34
CA MET A 300 -7.90 15.84 -22.48
C MET A 300 -8.27 17.32 -22.62
N PRO A 301 -7.30 18.25 -22.51
CA PRO A 301 -7.57 19.66 -22.78
C PRO A 301 -8.04 19.86 -24.23
N PRO A 302 -8.64 21.01 -24.56
CA PRO A 302 -9.01 21.32 -25.95
C PRO A 302 -7.81 21.21 -26.89
N THR A 303 -7.79 20.16 -27.71
CA THR A 303 -6.72 19.85 -28.65
C THR A 303 -7.20 20.10 -30.08
N PRO A 304 -6.44 20.82 -30.92
CA PRO A 304 -6.84 21.10 -32.30
C PRO A 304 -6.74 19.85 -33.18
N GLY A 305 -7.64 19.76 -34.16
CA GLY A 305 -7.60 18.83 -35.28
C GLY A 305 -8.03 19.53 -36.57
N LEU A 306 -7.88 18.84 -37.71
CA LEU A 306 -8.17 19.38 -39.04
C LEU A 306 -9.08 18.42 -39.81
N ALA A 307 -10.26 18.90 -40.21
CA ALA A 307 -11.18 18.20 -41.09
C ALA A 307 -11.12 18.81 -42.48
N HIS A 308 -11.09 17.98 -43.51
CA HIS A 308 -11.05 18.40 -44.90
C HIS A 308 -12.40 18.11 -45.55
N ILE A 309 -12.99 19.12 -46.20
CA ILE A 309 -14.20 18.97 -47.00
C ILE A 309 -13.91 19.16 -48.48
N SER A 310 -14.42 18.22 -49.28
CA SER A 310 -14.52 18.30 -50.72
C SER A 310 -16.00 18.33 -51.13
N VAL A 311 -16.43 19.36 -51.87
CA VAL A 311 -17.82 19.45 -52.35
C VAL A 311 -17.92 20.22 -53.67
N GLU A 312 -18.79 19.75 -54.57
CA GLU A 312 -19.10 20.48 -55.81
C GLU A 312 -20.09 21.62 -55.55
N VAL A 313 -19.68 22.82 -55.96
CA VAL A 313 -20.45 24.06 -55.81
C VAL A 313 -20.70 24.72 -57.15
N GLN A 314 -21.81 25.43 -57.25
CA GLN A 314 -22.13 26.34 -58.34
C GLN A 314 -22.14 27.78 -57.82
N SER A 315 -21.28 28.61 -58.40
CA SER A 315 -21.20 30.03 -58.10
C SER A 315 -22.55 30.71 -58.32
N LEU A 316 -23.06 31.40 -57.31
CA LEU A 316 -24.30 32.17 -57.42
C LEU A 316 -24.13 33.45 -58.25
N PHE A 317 -22.90 33.90 -58.51
CA PHE A 317 -22.61 35.12 -59.25
C PHE A 317 -22.58 34.90 -60.77
N ASP A 318 -21.89 33.86 -61.23
CA ASP A 318 -21.66 33.60 -62.66
C ASP A 318 -22.13 32.22 -63.14
N GLY A 319 -22.64 31.38 -62.24
CA GLY A 319 -23.19 30.06 -62.56
C GLY A 319 -22.14 29.00 -62.91
N THR A 320 -20.85 29.28 -62.73
CA THR A 320 -19.76 28.33 -62.98
C THR A 320 -19.74 27.22 -61.94
N PHE A 321 -19.29 26.01 -62.34
CA PHE A 321 -19.16 24.85 -61.46
C PHE A 321 -17.69 24.66 -61.08
N SER A 322 -17.43 24.36 -59.81
CA SER A 322 -16.10 24.08 -59.28
C SER A 322 -16.17 23.15 -58.08
N THR A 323 -15.05 22.50 -57.74
CA THR A 323 -14.89 21.75 -56.50
C THR A 323 -14.28 22.67 -55.44
N LEU A 324 -14.99 22.85 -54.32
CA LEU A 324 -14.45 23.48 -53.13
C LEU A 324 -13.69 22.44 -52.32
N GLU A 325 -12.43 22.74 -52.03
CA GLU A 325 -11.56 21.97 -51.14
C GLU A 325 -11.16 22.90 -50.00
N GLN A 326 -11.50 22.55 -48.76
CA GLN A 326 -11.28 23.42 -47.61
C GLN A 326 -10.92 22.61 -46.37
N ASP A 327 -9.94 23.12 -45.61
CA ASP A 327 -9.59 22.61 -44.30
C ASP A 327 -10.30 23.43 -43.22
N GLU A 328 -11.07 22.74 -42.37
CA GLU A 328 -11.76 23.28 -41.22
C GLU A 328 -11.07 22.84 -39.93
N SER A 329 -10.52 23.80 -39.20
CA SER A 329 -9.93 23.57 -37.89
C SER A 329 -11.04 23.35 -36.86
N PHE A 330 -10.89 22.33 -36.02
CA PHE A 330 -11.76 22.12 -34.88
C PHE A 330 -10.95 21.84 -33.62
N THR A 331 -11.61 21.88 -32.46
CA THR A 331 -11.00 21.50 -31.19
C THR A 331 -11.84 20.40 -30.54
N LEU A 332 -11.17 19.40 -29.96
CA LEU A 332 -11.82 18.34 -29.21
C LEU A 332 -11.30 18.34 -27.78
N ALA A 333 -12.20 18.20 -26.81
CA ALA A 333 -11.89 17.94 -25.42
C ALA A 333 -12.70 16.73 -24.95
N LEU A 334 -12.15 15.94 -24.02
CA LEU A 334 -12.82 14.76 -23.50
C LEU A 334 -12.45 14.44 -22.06
N ASP A 335 -13.32 13.67 -21.44
CA ASP A 335 -13.13 12.96 -20.18
C ASP A 335 -12.98 11.48 -20.45
N ALA A 336 -12.03 10.85 -19.76
CA ALA A 336 -11.81 9.42 -19.77
C ALA A 336 -11.80 8.86 -18.35
N THR A 337 -12.46 7.72 -18.14
CA THR A 337 -12.43 6.98 -16.87
C THR A 337 -12.18 5.51 -17.13
N VAL A 338 -11.38 4.87 -16.27
CA VAL A 338 -11.19 3.43 -16.29
C VAL A 338 -12.26 2.79 -15.40
N ARG A 339 -13.06 1.88 -15.96
CA ARG A 339 -14.05 1.10 -15.20
C ARG A 339 -13.37 -0.07 -14.48
N PRO A 340 -14.03 -0.66 -13.45
CA PRO A 340 -13.49 -1.80 -12.71
C PRO A 340 -13.21 -3.05 -13.57
N ASP A 341 -13.88 -3.21 -14.70
CA ASP A 341 -13.67 -4.30 -15.67
C ASP A 341 -12.50 -4.03 -16.64
N GLY A 342 -11.79 -2.91 -16.48
CA GLY A 342 -10.71 -2.49 -17.37
C GLY A 342 -11.20 -1.89 -18.69
N SER A 343 -12.51 -1.69 -18.87
CA SER A 343 -13.04 -0.93 -20.00
C SER A 343 -12.86 0.58 -19.77
N ILE A 344 -12.77 1.32 -20.87
CA ILE A 344 -12.66 2.78 -20.83
C ILE A 344 -14.03 3.39 -21.13
N SER A 345 -14.44 4.37 -20.32
CA SER A 345 -15.52 5.28 -20.68
C SER A 345 -14.91 6.57 -21.20
N ILE A 346 -15.41 7.08 -22.32
CA ILE A 346 -15.02 8.38 -22.88
C ILE A 346 -16.28 9.22 -23.00
N GLN A 347 -16.20 10.47 -22.56
CA GLN A 347 -17.26 11.45 -22.72
C GLN A 347 -16.66 12.72 -23.33
N LEU A 348 -17.19 13.14 -24.48
CA LEU A 348 -16.77 14.39 -25.12
C LEU A 348 -17.29 15.59 -24.31
N ARG A 349 -16.50 16.66 -24.24
CA ARG A 349 -16.83 17.91 -23.55
C ARG A 349 -17.29 19.01 -24.50
#